data_AF-A0A3B9L4P8-F1
#
_entry.id   AF-A0A3B9L4P8-F1
#
_cell.length_a   1.000
_cell.length_b   1.000
_cell.length_c   1.000
_cell.angle_alpha   90.00
_cell.angle_beta   90.00
_cell.angle_gamma   90.00
#
_symmetry.space_group_name_H-M   'P 1'
#
loop_
_entity.id
_entity.type
_entity.pdbx_description
1 polymer ?
#
loop_
_entity_poly.entity_id
_entity_poly.type
_entity_poly.pdbx_seq_one_letter_code
_entity_poly.pdbx_strand_id
1 'polypeptide(L)' 'MFGMQAAHACLGISETSIESMRGKAHMLADTACWVTHHPEQMLQNPLLKRDVWQDVCAAKQSLQK' A
#
# COMPACT_ATOMS: atom_id res chain seq x y z
N MET A 1 -3.14 2.36 2.02
CA MET A 1 -2.74 1.95 3.38
C MET A 1 -1.23 2.05 3.50
N PHE A 2 -0.73 2.70 4.53
CA PHE A 2 0.70 3.00 4.68
C PHE A 2 1.33 2.09 5.74
N GLY A 3 2.30 1.28 5.34
CA GLY A 3 3.05 0.37 6.20
C GLY A 3 2.34 -0.96 6.52
N MET A 4 3.13 -1.93 6.98
CA MET A 4 2.65 -3.29 7.30
C MET A 4 1.72 -3.33 8.51
N GLN A 5 1.95 -2.49 9.53
CA GLN A 5 1.08 -2.43 10.70
C GLN A 5 -0.35 -2.04 10.32
N ALA A 6 -0.53 -1.05 9.44
CA ALA A 6 -1.84 -0.70 8.93
C ALA A 6 -2.43 -1.84 8.09
N ALA A 7 -1.62 -2.47 7.23
CA ALA A 7 -2.03 -3.62 6.42
C ALA A 7 -2.60 -4.77 7.27
N HIS A 8 -1.87 -5.18 8.30
CA HIS A 8 -2.32 -6.21 9.25
C HIS A 8 -3.60 -5.80 9.97
N ALA A 9 -3.66 -4.56 10.47
CA ALA A 9 -4.78 -4.07 11.26
C ALA A 9 -6.10 -4.02 10.46
N CYS A 10 -6.08 -3.64 9.18
CA CYS A 10 -7.32 -3.55 8.41
C CYS A 10 -7.62 -4.83 7.60
N LEU A 11 -6.60 -5.49 7.02
CA LEU A 11 -6.83 -6.63 6.12
C LEU A 11 -6.80 -7.99 6.84
N GLY A 12 -6.35 -8.04 8.10
CA GLY A 12 -6.24 -9.31 8.85
C GLY A 12 -5.25 -10.31 8.24
N ILE A 13 -4.31 -9.83 7.43
CA ILE A 13 -3.30 -10.63 6.72
C ILE A 13 -2.06 -10.86 7.58
N SER A 14 -1.33 -11.95 7.31
CA SER A 14 -0.11 -12.37 8.04
C SER A 14 1.18 -12.20 7.24
N GLU A 15 1.13 -11.53 6.08
CA GLU A 15 2.30 -11.28 5.24
C GLU A 15 3.39 -10.53 5.99
N THR A 16 4.64 -10.85 5.72
CA THR A 16 5.79 -10.35 6.50
C THR A 16 6.53 -9.20 5.83
N SER A 17 6.36 -9.02 4.51
CA SER A 17 7.05 -7.99 3.73
C SER A 17 6.08 -7.10 2.96
N ILE A 18 6.51 -5.86 2.74
CA ILE A 18 5.71 -4.89 2.01
C ILE A 18 5.79 -5.13 0.51
N GLU A 19 6.88 -5.75 0.06
CA GLU A 19 7.16 -6.14 -1.32
C GLU A 19 6.19 -7.23 -1.81
N SER A 20 5.72 -8.14 -0.93
CA SER A 20 4.73 -9.16 -1.32
C SER A 20 3.33 -8.55 -1.53
N MET A 21 3.05 -7.44 -0.85
CA MET A 21 1.75 -6.79 -0.77
C MET A 21 1.56 -5.65 -1.76
N ARG A 22 2.59 -4.84 -2.02
CA ARG A 22 2.48 -3.64 -2.86
C ARG A 22 2.23 -3.95 -4.34
N GLY A 23 1.75 -2.96 -5.08
CA GLY A 23 1.41 -3.11 -6.50
C GLY A 23 0.16 -3.96 -6.78
N LYS A 24 -0.53 -4.46 -5.75
CA LYS A 24 -1.76 -5.26 -5.86
C LYS A 24 -2.91 -4.56 -5.14
N ALA A 25 -4.12 -4.77 -5.66
CA ALA A 25 -5.34 -4.39 -4.97
C ALA A 25 -5.71 -5.46 -3.94
N HIS A 26 -6.08 -5.02 -2.75
CA HIS A 26 -6.57 -5.85 -1.64
C HIS A 26 -7.98 -5.42 -1.29
N MET A 27 -8.88 -6.36 -1.02
CA MET A 27 -10.22 -6.03 -0.54
C MET A 27 -10.23 -5.76 0.95
N LEU A 28 -10.75 -4.59 1.30
CA LEU A 28 -11.22 -4.28 2.63
C LEU A 28 -12.74 -4.12 2.56
N ALA A 29 -13.47 -5.14 2.99
CA ALA A 29 -14.90 -5.28 2.69
C ALA A 29 -15.15 -5.13 1.17
N ASP A 30 -15.90 -4.11 0.76
CA ASP A 30 -16.22 -3.84 -0.65
C ASP A 30 -15.35 -2.74 -1.28
N THR A 31 -14.26 -2.34 -0.61
CA THR A 31 -13.38 -1.26 -1.07
C THR A 31 -12.00 -1.76 -1.47
N ALA A 32 -11.59 -1.44 -2.69
CA ALA A 32 -10.25 -1.68 -3.18
C ALA A 32 -9.22 -0.80 -2.47
N CYS A 33 -8.23 -1.44 -1.86
CA CYS A 33 -7.18 -0.79 -1.09
C CYS A 33 -5.80 -1.24 -1.58
N TRP A 34 -4.84 -0.31 -1.61
CA TRP A 34 -3.44 -0.58 -1.94
C TRP A 34 -2.58 -0.43 -0.69
N VAL A 35 -1.67 -1.37 -0.48
CA VAL A 35 -0.66 -1.31 0.59
C VAL A 35 0.62 -0.74 0.00
N THR A 36 1.26 0.19 0.71
CA THR A 36 2.49 0.85 0.27
C THR A 36 3.38 1.29 1.44
N HIS A 37 4.63 1.68 1.19
CA HIS A 37 5.63 2.03 2.21
C HIS A 37 5.16 3.11 3.19
N HIS A 38 5.56 3.00 4.46
CA HIS A 38 5.20 3.98 5.48
C HIS A 38 5.91 5.33 5.24
N PRO A 39 5.29 6.50 5.52
CA PRO A 39 5.90 7.80 5.32
C PRO A 39 7.27 7.99 5.97
N GLU A 40 7.46 7.46 7.18
CA GLU A 40 8.76 7.53 7.87
C GLU A 40 9.88 6.81 7.09
N GLN A 41 9.57 5.70 6.43
CA GLN A 41 10.53 4.98 5.59
C GLN A 41 10.92 5.81 4.36
N MET A 42 9.99 6.59 3.79
CA MET A 42 10.28 7.51 2.67
C MET A 42 11.15 8.70 3.08
N LEU A 43 11.11 9.10 4.37
CA LEU A 43 12.01 10.14 4.89
C LEU A 43 13.44 9.62 4.99
N GLN A 44 13.60 8.36 5.42
CA GLN A 44 14.90 7.71 5.55
C GLN A 44 15.48 7.29 4.18
N ASN A 45 14.61 6.85 3.26
CA ASN A 45 14.98 6.44 1.92
C ASN A 45 14.06 7.11 0.87
N PRO A 46 14.48 8.26 0.30
CA PRO A 46 13.70 8.99 -0.70
C PRO A 46 13.38 8.20 -1.97
N LEU A 47 14.14 7.15 -2.30
CA LEU A 47 13.88 6.33 -3.50
C LEU A 47 12.54 5.61 -3.43
N LEU A 48 12.04 5.34 -2.21
CA LEU A 48 10.73 4.71 -1.98
C LEU A 48 9.56 5.57 -2.45
N LYS A 49 9.75 6.90 -2.64
CA LYS A 49 8.69 7.79 -3.12
C LYS A 49 8.19 7.39 -4.51
N ARG A 50 9.09 6.88 -5.37
CA ARG A 50 8.70 6.39 -6.70
C ARG A 50 7.70 5.24 -6.59
N ASP A 51 8.00 4.31 -5.71
CA ASP A 51 7.22 3.10 -5.52
C ASP A 51 5.86 3.45 -4.89
N VAL A 52 5.85 4.31 -3.87
CA VAL A 52 4.63 4.83 -3.26
C VAL A 52 3.77 5.61 -4.27
N TRP A 53 4.39 6.41 -5.12
CA TRP A 53 3.67 7.17 -6.15
C TRP A 53 2.95 6.26 -7.15
N GLN A 54 3.59 5.15 -7.57
CA GLN A 54 2.96 4.15 -8.43
C GLN A 54 1.72 3.54 -7.78
N ASP A 55 1.82 3.16 -6.49
CA ASP A 55 0.71 2.56 -5.75
C ASP A 55 -0.46 3.55 -5.58
N VAL A 56 -0.17 4.83 -5.28
CA VAL A 56 -1.19 5.88 -5.17
C VAL A 56 -1.86 6.16 -6.51
N CYS A 57 -1.10 6.19 -7.61
CA CYS A 57 -1.67 6.35 -8.95
C CYS A 57 -2.60 5.19 -9.31
N ALA A 58 -2.22 3.95 -9.00
CA ALA A 58 -3.06 2.78 -9.23
C ALA A 58 -4.38 2.86 -8.45
N ALA A 59 -4.31 3.22 -7.16
CA ALA A 59 -5.49 3.42 -6.32
C ALA A 59 -6.40 4.55 -6.83
N LYS A 60 -5.82 5.64 -7.36
CA LYS A 60 -6.61 6.71 -7.97
C LYS A 60 -7.34 6.23 -9.23
N GLN A 61 -6.65 5.48 -10.09
CA GLN A 61 -7.22 4.96 -11.34
C GLN A 61 -8.36 3.97 -11.10
N SER A 62 -8.32 3.19 -10.03
CA SER A 62 -9.40 2.25 -9.72
C SER A 62 -10.70 2.92 -9.28
N LEU A 63 -10.65 4.17 -8.82
CA LEU A 63 -11.85 4.95 -8.46
C LEU A 63 -12.55 5.56 -9.68
N GLN A 64 -11.89 5.58 -10.83
CA GLN A 64 -12.40 6.22 -12.06
C GLN A 64 -13.03 5.21 -13.04
N LYS A 65 -13.22 3.97 -12.61
CA LYS A 65 -13.90 2.89 -13.36
C LYS A 65 -15.25 2.59 -12.72
#